data_AF-A0A6F9CCK0-F1
#
_entry.id   AF-A0A6F9CCK0-F1
#
_cell.length_a   1.000
_cell.length_b   1.000
_cell.length_c   1.000
_cell.angle_alpha   90.00
_cell.angle_beta   90.00
_cell.angle_gamma   90.00
#
_symmetry.space_group_name_H-M   'P 1'
#
loop_
_entity.id
_entity.type
_entity.pdbx_description
1 polymer ?
#
loop_
_entity_poly.entity_id
_entity_poly.type
_entity_poly.pdbx_seq_one_letter_code
_entity_poly.pdbx_strand_id
1 'polypeptide(L)'
;RGTSFPFGCLLAVVVAQGVMETRTSRRPCSSAEQHLLLAVALIACSSQLLVDANSWLSLAMNPIQRPEMYIIGAQPLCSQLTGLSQGQRKLCQLYQDHMVYIGEGAKTGINECQYQFRHRRWNCSTVDNASVRAARPRDLPRDWLWGGCGDNVNYGYRFAREFVDAREREKNYPQGSKEDARTLMNLQNNEAGRQ
;
A
#
# COMPACT_ATOMS: atom_id res chain seq x y z
N ARG A 1 10.34 30.46 8.84
CA ARG A 1 11.50 29.61 9.20
C ARG A 1 11.56 29.55 10.72
N GLY A 2 10.93 28.54 11.32
CA GLY A 2 11.00 28.27 12.77
C GLY A 2 11.92 27.08 12.98
N THR A 3 12.99 27.30 13.72
CA THR A 3 14.14 26.40 13.92
C THR A 3 13.92 25.48 15.12
N SER A 4 14.13 24.18 14.87
CA SER A 4 14.87 23.21 15.69
C SER A 4 14.71 23.21 17.23
N PHE A 5 14.14 22.13 17.76
CA PHE A 5 14.42 21.63 19.12
C PHE A 5 14.95 20.18 19.07
N PRO A 6 15.82 19.79 20.01
CA PRO A 6 16.94 18.89 19.74
C PRO A 6 16.70 17.43 20.11
N PHE A 7 17.42 16.56 19.40
CA PHE A 7 17.75 15.19 19.82
C PHE A 7 18.39 15.21 21.22
N GLY A 8 17.73 14.61 22.22
CA GLY A 8 18.27 14.60 23.58
C GLY A 8 17.42 13.88 24.61
N CYS A 9 16.94 12.67 24.34
CA CYS A 9 16.35 11.80 25.37
C CYS A 9 16.65 10.30 25.22
N LEU A 10 17.36 9.87 24.16
CA LEU A 10 17.66 8.46 23.91
C LEU A 10 19.06 8.01 24.35
N LEU A 11 19.85 8.88 24.99
CA LEU A 11 21.20 8.55 25.46
C LEU A 11 21.37 8.55 26.99
N ALA A 12 20.27 8.55 27.76
CA ALA A 12 20.33 8.53 29.23
C ALA A 12 20.14 7.13 29.85
N VAL A 13 19.90 6.08 29.05
CA VAL A 13 19.64 4.73 29.59
C VAL A 13 20.90 3.84 29.64
N VAL A 14 22.04 4.28 29.10
CA VAL A 14 23.22 3.40 28.95
C VAL A 14 24.39 3.69 29.93
N VAL A 15 24.34 4.72 30.78
CA VAL A 15 25.51 5.07 31.65
C VAL A 15 25.16 5.17 33.14
N ALA A 16 24.45 4.18 33.68
CA ALA A 16 24.22 4.08 35.13
C ALA A 16 24.69 2.74 35.73
N GLN A 17 25.73 2.13 35.14
CA GLN A 17 26.48 1.02 35.75
C GLN A 17 27.97 1.36 35.73
N GLY A 18 28.44 2.06 36.77
CA GLY A 18 29.86 2.36 36.92
C GLY A 18 30.21 3.30 38.08
N VAL A 19 30.44 2.70 39.26
CA VAL A 19 31.49 3.09 40.24
C VAL A 19 31.29 4.40 41.05
N MET A 20 30.74 4.30 42.27
CA MET A 20 31.49 4.47 43.54
C MET A 20 30.59 4.51 44.78
N GLU A 21 30.99 3.72 45.76
CA GLU A 21 30.43 3.60 47.10
C GLU A 21 30.38 4.94 47.85
N THR A 22 29.23 5.25 48.44
CA THR A 22 29.22 5.89 49.76
C THR A 22 28.26 5.13 50.68
N ARG A 23 28.86 4.63 51.75
CA ARG A 23 28.28 3.80 52.80
C ARG A 23 27.30 4.64 53.62
N THR A 24 25.99 4.37 53.55
CA THR A 24 25.08 4.61 54.68
C THR A 24 23.92 3.61 54.72
N SER A 25 23.91 2.82 55.80
CA SER A 25 22.74 2.20 56.44
C SER A 25 21.90 1.18 55.67
N ARG A 26 22.21 -0.10 55.88
CA ARG A 26 21.26 -1.21 55.69
C ARG A 26 20.11 -1.01 56.67
N ARG A 27 18.97 -0.51 56.22
CA ARG A 27 17.71 -0.64 56.97
C ARG A 27 17.08 -2.00 56.60
N PRO A 28 16.64 -2.82 57.56
CA PRO A 28 15.86 -4.00 57.25
C PRO A 28 14.53 -3.53 56.66
N CYS A 29 14.31 -3.87 55.39
CA CYS A 29 13.06 -3.57 54.69
C CYS A 29 11.93 -4.29 55.45
N SER A 30 10.94 -3.53 55.91
CA SER A 30 9.80 -4.08 56.65
C SER A 30 9.03 -5.07 55.76
N SER A 31 8.33 -6.06 56.34
CA SER A 31 7.55 -7.02 55.54
C SER A 31 6.55 -6.31 54.59
N ALA A 32 6.06 -5.15 54.99
CA ALA A 32 5.19 -4.28 54.18
C ALA A 32 5.86 -3.76 52.90
N GLU A 33 7.15 -3.41 52.92
CA GLU A 33 7.88 -2.96 51.72
C GLU A 33 8.18 -4.12 50.77
N GLN A 34 8.45 -5.32 51.30
CA GLN A 34 8.61 -6.54 50.49
C GLN A 34 7.30 -6.97 49.82
N HIS A 35 6.17 -6.88 50.53
CA HIS A 35 4.86 -7.13 49.96
C HIS A 35 4.46 -6.08 48.92
N LEU A 36 4.85 -4.81 49.11
CA LEU A 36 4.61 -3.76 48.13
C LEU A 36 5.40 -3.97 46.84
N LEU A 37 6.68 -4.36 46.93
CA LEU A 37 7.50 -4.67 45.76
C LEU A 37 7.04 -5.93 45.02
N LEU A 38 6.61 -6.98 45.74
CA LEU A 38 6.01 -8.18 45.16
C LEU A 38 4.64 -7.90 44.52
N ALA A 39 3.81 -7.04 45.13
CA ALA A 39 2.53 -6.62 44.57
C ALA A 39 2.73 -5.80 43.28
N VAL A 40 3.68 -4.86 43.26
CA VAL A 40 4.03 -4.11 42.04
C VAL A 40 4.57 -5.03 40.95
N ALA A 41 5.38 -6.03 41.30
CA ALA A 41 5.87 -7.04 40.34
C ALA A 41 4.76 -7.95 39.80
N LEU A 42 3.81 -8.38 40.63
CA LEU A 42 2.65 -9.17 40.20
C LEU A 42 1.67 -8.36 39.35
N ILE A 43 1.43 -7.08 39.69
CA ILE A 43 0.62 -6.15 38.90
C ILE A 43 1.29 -5.89 37.54
N ALA A 44 2.61 -5.69 37.51
CA ALA A 44 3.38 -5.52 36.26
C ALA A 44 3.50 -6.83 35.44
N CYS A 45 3.44 -8.00 36.08
CA CYS A 45 3.43 -9.29 35.41
C CYS A 45 2.05 -9.65 34.84
N SER A 46 0.97 -9.19 35.49
CA SER A 46 -0.41 -9.34 35.00
C SER A 46 -0.80 -8.40 33.86
N SER A 47 0.00 -7.35 33.59
CA SER A 47 -0.25 -6.41 32.50
C SER A 47 0.37 -6.82 31.16
N GLN A 48 0.86 -8.06 31.03
CA GLN A 48 1.18 -8.67 29.74
C GLN A 48 0.49 -10.02 29.58
N LEU A 49 -0.82 -10.00 29.28
CA LEU A 49 -1.52 -10.92 28.35
C LEU A 49 -3.05 -10.68 28.37
N LEU A 50 -3.45 -9.43 28.16
CA LEU A 50 -4.62 -9.14 27.34
C LEU A 50 -4.12 -8.26 26.20
N VAL A 51 -3.34 -8.86 25.30
CA VAL A 51 -3.38 -8.37 23.92
C VAL A 51 -4.77 -8.79 23.47
N ASP A 52 -5.68 -7.83 23.46
CA ASP A 52 -7.01 -8.01 22.92
C ASP A 52 -6.93 -8.84 21.64
N ALA A 53 -7.72 -9.90 21.56
CA ALA A 53 -8.02 -10.62 20.32
C ALA A 53 -8.85 -9.74 19.35
N ASN A 54 -8.54 -8.44 19.28
CA ASN A 54 -9.19 -7.41 18.49
C ASN A 54 -8.21 -6.73 17.53
N SER A 55 -7.01 -7.30 17.36
CA SER A 55 -6.05 -6.83 16.37
C SER A 55 -6.29 -7.50 15.02
N TRP A 56 -6.45 -6.70 13.98
CA TRP A 56 -6.43 -7.11 12.57
C TRP A 56 -5.28 -8.08 12.21
N LEU A 57 -4.21 -8.11 13.01
CA LEU A 57 -3.07 -9.02 12.88
C LEU A 57 -3.44 -10.50 13.06
N SER A 58 -4.56 -10.85 13.69
CA SER A 58 -5.03 -12.24 13.78
C SER A 58 -5.47 -12.82 12.43
N LEU A 59 -5.82 -11.97 11.45
CA LEU A 59 -6.12 -12.37 10.08
C LEU A 59 -4.88 -12.87 9.32
N ALA A 60 -3.67 -12.57 9.80
CA ALA A 60 -2.43 -13.01 9.18
C ALA A 60 -2.12 -14.50 9.44
N MET A 61 -2.77 -15.12 10.44
CA MET A 61 -2.46 -16.49 10.87
C MET A 61 -3.41 -17.56 10.31
N ASN A 62 -4.49 -17.17 9.63
CA ASN A 62 -5.38 -18.10 8.93
C ASN A 62 -5.43 -17.77 7.44
N PRO A 63 -4.44 -18.23 6.66
CA PRO A 63 -4.54 -18.14 5.21
C PRO A 63 -5.76 -18.96 4.76
N ILE A 64 -6.68 -18.33 4.03
CA ILE A 64 -7.65 -19.04 3.19
C ILE A 64 -6.83 -19.79 2.14
N GLN A 65 -6.42 -21.01 2.48
CA GLN A 65 -5.83 -21.96 1.57
C GLN A 65 -6.91 -22.45 0.60
N ARG A 66 -7.27 -21.66 -0.40
CA ARG A 66 -7.87 -22.21 -1.62
C ARG A 66 -7.34 -21.49 -2.86
N PRO A 67 -6.20 -21.96 -3.41
CA PRO A 67 -5.80 -21.62 -4.77
C PRO A 67 -6.71 -22.24 -5.86
N GLU A 68 -7.73 -23.01 -5.47
CA GLU A 68 -8.69 -23.68 -6.36
C GLU A 68 -10.01 -22.89 -6.51
N MET A 69 -9.91 -21.66 -7.00
CA MET A 69 -11.04 -21.04 -7.71
C MET A 69 -10.56 -20.14 -8.85
N TYR A 70 -9.53 -20.60 -9.56
CA TYR A 70 -9.26 -20.19 -10.94
C TYR A 70 -9.75 -21.29 -11.86
N ILE A 71 -11.06 -21.54 -11.79
CA ILE A 71 -11.77 -22.22 -12.88
C ILE A 71 -12.02 -21.14 -13.93
N ILE A 72 -11.79 -21.49 -15.20
CA ILE A 72 -12.15 -20.69 -16.38
C ILE A 72 -13.58 -20.14 -16.16
N GLY A 73 -13.71 -18.86 -15.84
CA GLY A 73 -14.99 -18.20 -15.53
C GLY A 73 -15.13 -17.53 -14.15
N ALA A 74 -14.18 -17.68 -13.20
CA ALA A 74 -14.23 -16.94 -11.94
C ALA A 74 -13.70 -15.50 -12.14
N GLN A 75 -14.59 -14.60 -12.53
CA GLN A 75 -14.30 -13.17 -12.63
C GLN A 75 -13.91 -12.61 -11.23
N PRO A 76 -12.88 -11.73 -11.12
CA PRO A 76 -12.59 -11.10 -9.85
C PRO A 76 -13.77 -10.20 -9.46
N LEU A 77 -14.31 -10.39 -8.26
CA LEU A 77 -15.33 -9.49 -7.73
C LEU A 77 -14.72 -8.08 -7.65
N CYS A 78 -15.13 -7.18 -8.55
CA CYS A 78 -14.68 -5.78 -8.61
C CYS A 78 -14.81 -5.02 -7.28
N SER A 79 -15.62 -5.52 -6.35
CA SER A 79 -15.78 -5.02 -4.98
C SER A 79 -14.61 -5.37 -4.06
N GLN A 80 -13.87 -6.44 -4.34
CA GLN A 80 -12.70 -6.89 -3.57
C GLN A 80 -11.41 -6.19 -4.00
N LEU A 81 -11.38 -5.61 -5.20
CA LEU A 81 -10.25 -4.82 -5.67
C LEU A 81 -10.16 -3.51 -4.87
N THR A 82 -9.16 -3.43 -4.00
CA THR A 82 -8.86 -2.21 -3.24
C THR A 82 -8.37 -1.11 -4.18
N GLY A 83 -8.74 0.14 -3.90
CA GLY A 83 -8.29 1.31 -4.67
C GLY A 83 -9.15 1.72 -5.87
N LEU A 84 -10.15 0.91 -6.29
CA LEU A 84 -11.09 1.31 -7.34
C LEU A 84 -12.15 2.31 -6.82
N SER A 85 -12.34 3.38 -7.58
CA SER A 85 -13.42 4.36 -7.39
C SER A 85 -14.81 3.77 -7.76
N GLN A 86 -15.92 4.47 -7.48
CA GLN A 86 -17.24 3.90 -7.74
C GLN A 86 -17.53 3.73 -9.24
N GLY A 87 -17.13 4.69 -10.06
CA GLY A 87 -17.19 4.67 -11.51
C GLY A 87 -16.29 3.59 -12.10
N GLN A 88 -15.06 3.45 -11.58
CA GLN A 88 -14.16 2.36 -11.99
C GLN A 88 -14.74 0.98 -11.66
N ARG A 89 -15.43 0.85 -10.51
CA ARG A 89 -16.11 -0.41 -10.15
C ARG A 89 -17.26 -0.75 -11.10
N LYS A 90 -18.03 0.24 -11.53
CA LYS A 90 -19.09 0.05 -12.55
C LYS A 90 -18.49 -0.40 -13.89
N LEU A 91 -17.41 0.24 -14.34
CA LEU A 91 -16.70 -0.15 -15.57
C LEU A 91 -16.09 -1.54 -15.45
N CYS A 92 -15.49 -1.87 -14.30
CA CYS A 92 -14.96 -3.20 -14.01
C CYS A 92 -16.06 -4.27 -14.10
N GLN A 93 -17.23 -4.03 -13.51
CA GLN A 93 -18.36 -4.98 -13.56
C GLN A 93 -18.88 -5.21 -14.98
N LEU A 94 -18.83 -4.18 -15.83
CA LEU A 94 -19.27 -4.24 -17.21
C LEU A 94 -18.23 -4.92 -18.13
N TYR A 95 -16.95 -4.66 -17.90
CA TYR A 95 -15.82 -5.07 -18.75
C TYR A 95 -14.81 -5.92 -17.96
N GLN A 96 -15.28 -7.02 -17.40
CA GLN A 96 -14.50 -7.84 -16.47
C GLN A 96 -13.29 -8.52 -17.14
N ASP A 97 -13.40 -8.88 -18.40
CA ASP A 97 -12.35 -9.41 -19.27
C ASP A 97 -11.21 -8.40 -19.54
N HIS A 98 -11.49 -7.09 -19.44
CA HIS A 98 -10.51 -6.04 -19.68
C HIS A 98 -9.60 -5.81 -18.47
N MET A 99 -10.06 -6.18 -17.27
CA MET A 99 -9.39 -5.85 -16.00
C MET A 99 -7.99 -6.46 -15.88
N VAL A 100 -7.77 -7.65 -16.45
CA VAL A 100 -6.44 -8.28 -16.48
C VAL A 100 -5.45 -7.39 -17.24
N TYR A 101 -5.84 -6.88 -18.41
CA TYR A 101 -5.00 -6.03 -19.24
C TYR A 101 -4.84 -4.60 -18.69
N ILE A 102 -5.89 -4.05 -18.06
CA ILE A 102 -5.79 -2.76 -17.35
C ILE A 102 -4.73 -2.84 -16.25
N GLY A 103 -4.79 -3.90 -15.45
CA GLY A 103 -3.80 -4.13 -14.42
C GLY A 103 -2.39 -4.25 -15.01
N GLU A 104 -2.22 -5.03 -16.09
CA GLU A 104 -0.90 -5.26 -16.68
C GLU A 104 -0.32 -3.94 -17.21
N GLY A 105 -1.14 -3.11 -17.83
CA GLY A 105 -0.77 -1.77 -18.29
C GLY A 105 -0.33 -0.88 -17.13
N ALA A 106 -1.12 -0.82 -16.04
CA ALA A 106 -0.79 -0.02 -14.86
C ALA A 106 0.54 -0.45 -14.21
N LYS A 107 0.73 -1.77 -14.06
CA LYS A 107 1.97 -2.34 -13.54
C LYS A 107 3.17 -2.01 -14.44
N THR A 108 2.99 -2.10 -15.75
CA THR A 108 4.04 -1.79 -16.72
C THR A 108 4.45 -0.32 -16.63
N GLY A 109 3.48 0.60 -16.49
CA GLY A 109 3.74 2.02 -16.25
C GLY A 109 4.52 2.30 -14.97
N ILE A 110 4.17 1.63 -13.85
CA ILE A 110 4.91 1.79 -12.58
C ILE A 110 6.32 1.21 -12.67
N ASN A 111 6.50 0.05 -13.32
CA ASN A 111 7.83 -0.52 -13.53
C ASN A 111 8.73 0.42 -14.34
N GLU A 112 8.19 1.03 -15.40
CA GLU A 112 8.92 2.00 -16.20
C GLU A 112 9.20 3.28 -15.39
N CYS A 113 8.25 3.74 -14.59
CA CYS A 113 8.44 4.88 -13.68
C CYS A 113 9.60 4.63 -12.70
N GLN A 114 9.61 3.47 -12.04
CA GLN A 114 10.70 3.07 -11.15
C GLN A 114 12.02 2.96 -11.91
N TYR A 115 12.00 2.40 -13.12
CA TYR A 115 13.19 2.32 -13.96
C TYR A 115 13.75 3.70 -14.29
N GLN A 116 12.93 4.63 -14.78
CA GLN A 116 13.36 5.99 -15.15
C GLN A 116 13.89 6.78 -13.94
N PHE A 117 13.29 6.58 -12.77
CA PHE A 117 13.62 7.32 -11.56
C PHE A 117 14.55 6.57 -10.58
N ARG A 118 15.12 5.43 -10.98
CA ARG A 118 15.95 4.55 -10.13
C ARG A 118 17.15 5.20 -9.43
N HIS A 119 17.67 6.30 -10.00
CA HIS A 119 18.80 7.05 -9.44
C HIS A 119 18.39 8.49 -9.02
N ARG A 120 17.10 8.72 -8.76
CA ARG A 120 16.56 10.00 -8.30
C ARG A 120 16.14 9.92 -6.83
N ARG A 121 16.05 11.08 -6.16
CA ARG A 121 15.61 11.18 -4.76
C ARG A 121 14.18 10.66 -4.54
N TRP A 122 13.32 10.86 -5.54
CA TRP A 122 12.01 10.23 -5.63
C TRP A 122 12.10 9.12 -6.68
N ASN A 123 11.86 7.87 -6.26
CA ASN A 123 12.12 6.65 -7.04
C ASN A 123 10.84 5.90 -7.46
N CYS A 124 9.69 6.56 -7.39
CA CYS A 124 8.40 5.96 -7.75
C CYS A 124 8.05 4.69 -6.95
N SER A 125 8.57 4.55 -5.72
CA SER A 125 8.14 3.47 -4.82
C SER A 125 6.67 3.64 -4.46
N THR A 126 5.85 2.66 -4.82
CA THR A 126 4.44 2.57 -4.45
C THR A 126 4.29 1.66 -3.22
N VAL A 127 3.25 1.89 -2.42
CA VAL A 127 2.80 0.87 -1.44
C VAL A 127 1.99 -0.19 -2.20
N ASP A 128 2.26 -1.45 -1.87
CA ASP A 128 1.64 -2.69 -2.38
C ASP A 128 2.01 -3.15 -3.80
N ASN A 129 2.70 -4.30 -3.82
CA ASN A 129 3.04 -5.10 -4.98
C ASN A 129 2.04 -6.27 -5.07
N ALA A 130 0.75 -5.97 -5.29
CA ALA A 130 -0.29 -6.98 -5.41
C ALA A 130 -0.88 -7.03 -6.83
N SER A 131 -0.60 -8.17 -7.46
CA SER A 131 -1.36 -8.84 -8.51
C SER A 131 -1.68 -8.06 -9.78
N VAL A 132 -0.71 -8.03 -10.70
CA VAL A 132 -1.03 -8.31 -12.10
C VAL A 132 0.12 -9.10 -12.71
N ARG A 133 -0.08 -10.37 -13.01
CA ARG A 133 0.86 -11.15 -13.83
C ARG A 133 0.06 -11.95 -14.86
N ALA A 134 0.25 -11.62 -16.12
CA ALA A 134 0.12 -12.52 -17.26
C ALA A 134 1.38 -12.33 -18.14
N ALA A 135 2.13 -13.42 -18.35
CA ALA A 135 3.33 -13.38 -19.17
C ALA A 135 2.99 -13.53 -20.67
N ARG A 136 3.73 -12.82 -21.52
CA ARG A 136 3.70 -12.97 -22.98
C ARG A 136 4.33 -14.32 -23.39
N PRO A 137 3.68 -15.17 -24.21
CA PRO A 137 4.27 -16.38 -24.77
C PRO A 137 5.50 -16.06 -25.64
N ARG A 138 6.51 -16.95 -25.63
CA ARG A 138 7.83 -16.70 -26.24
C ARG A 138 7.98 -17.19 -27.68
N ASP A 139 6.92 -17.75 -28.27
CA ASP A 139 7.06 -18.62 -29.45
C ASP A 139 6.35 -18.06 -30.69
N LEU A 140 6.71 -16.84 -31.11
CA LEU A 140 6.19 -16.24 -32.35
C LEU A 140 7.35 -15.99 -33.34
N PRO A 141 7.47 -16.82 -34.41
CA PRO A 141 8.46 -16.64 -35.47
C PRO A 141 8.27 -15.33 -36.24
N ARG A 142 9.36 -14.83 -36.82
CA ARG A 142 9.41 -13.56 -37.56
C ARG A 142 9.78 -13.83 -39.03
N ASP A 143 8.76 -13.84 -39.88
CA ASP A 143 8.87 -13.83 -41.33
C ASP A 143 7.72 -12.95 -41.84
N TRP A 144 8.08 -11.79 -42.42
CA TRP A 144 7.14 -10.70 -42.61
C TRP A 144 6.39 -10.82 -43.94
N LEU A 145 5.08 -11.04 -43.81
CA LEU A 145 4.06 -10.76 -44.81
C LEU A 145 3.01 -9.90 -44.09
N TRP A 146 2.56 -8.78 -44.66
CA TRP A 146 1.51 -7.97 -44.02
C TRP A 146 0.19 -8.75 -43.99
N GLY A 147 -0.15 -9.29 -42.82
CA GLY A 147 -1.40 -10.01 -42.56
C GLY A 147 -1.58 -10.26 -41.06
N GLY A 148 -2.82 -10.18 -40.57
CA GLY A 148 -3.17 -10.35 -39.15
C GLY A 148 -4.30 -9.43 -38.69
N CYS A 149 -4.71 -9.59 -37.42
CA CYS A 149 -5.57 -8.64 -36.72
C CYS A 149 -4.69 -7.58 -36.07
N GLY A 150 -4.68 -6.35 -36.62
CA GLY A 150 -3.98 -5.24 -35.99
C GLY A 150 -4.64 -4.84 -34.67
N ASP A 151 -3.85 -4.39 -33.71
CA ASP A 151 -4.37 -3.90 -32.44
C ASP A 151 -5.34 -2.74 -32.66
N ASN A 152 -6.51 -2.79 -32.02
CA ASN A 152 -7.49 -1.71 -32.09
C ASN A 152 -7.10 -0.60 -31.10
N VAL A 153 -6.12 0.22 -31.49
CA VAL A 153 -5.60 1.32 -30.67
C VAL A 153 -6.69 2.32 -30.28
N ASN A 154 -7.66 2.57 -31.15
CA ASN A 154 -8.79 3.46 -30.86
C ASN A 154 -9.67 2.90 -29.73
N TYR A 155 -9.93 1.59 -29.73
CA TYR A 155 -10.63 0.95 -28.62
C TYR A 155 -9.85 1.09 -27.31
N GLY A 156 -8.55 0.76 -27.33
CA GLY A 156 -7.67 0.88 -26.17
C GLY A 156 -7.63 2.30 -25.59
N TYR A 157 -7.49 3.32 -26.45
CA TYR A 157 -7.52 4.72 -26.07
C TYR A 157 -8.84 5.12 -25.39
N ARG A 158 -9.98 4.79 -26.01
CA ARG A 158 -11.31 5.15 -25.48
C ARG A 158 -11.56 4.51 -24.12
N PHE A 159 -11.25 3.23 -24.00
CA PHE A 159 -11.46 2.51 -22.75
C PHE A 159 -10.51 2.98 -21.65
N ALA A 160 -9.23 3.20 -21.95
CA ALA A 160 -8.28 3.77 -20.99
C ALA A 160 -8.70 5.17 -20.52
N ARG A 161 -9.25 6.00 -21.41
CA ARG A 161 -9.81 7.30 -21.08
C ARG A 161 -11.00 7.18 -20.13
N GLU A 162 -11.96 6.31 -20.43
CA GLU A 162 -13.12 6.09 -19.56
C GLU A 162 -12.72 5.56 -18.18
N PHE A 163 -11.81 4.59 -18.12
CA PHE A 163 -11.43 3.93 -16.87
C PHE A 163 -10.51 4.79 -15.98
N VAL A 164 -9.47 5.39 -16.55
CA VAL A 164 -8.48 6.17 -15.77
C VAL A 164 -9.10 7.50 -15.31
N ASP A 165 -9.89 8.16 -16.16
CA ASP A 165 -10.50 9.45 -15.81
C ASP A 165 -11.71 9.32 -14.88
N ALA A 166 -12.31 8.13 -14.74
CA ALA A 166 -13.54 7.91 -13.94
C ALA A 166 -13.39 8.45 -12.50
N ARG A 167 -12.24 8.20 -11.85
CA ARG A 167 -11.98 8.67 -10.49
C ARG A 167 -11.96 10.20 -10.38
N GLU A 168 -11.38 10.88 -11.36
CA GLU A 168 -11.24 12.33 -11.37
C GLU A 168 -12.61 12.99 -11.65
N ARG A 169 -13.46 12.35 -12.45
CA ARG A 169 -14.80 12.86 -12.82
C ARG A 169 -15.90 12.57 -11.79
N GLU A 170 -15.66 11.67 -10.83
CA GLU A 170 -16.67 11.28 -9.83
C GLU A 170 -17.01 12.40 -8.85
N LYS A 171 -16.08 13.33 -8.61
CA LYS A 171 -16.26 14.41 -7.64
C LYS A 171 -16.43 15.73 -8.37
N ASN A 172 -17.51 16.44 -8.02
CA ASN A 172 -17.74 17.79 -8.50
C ASN A 172 -17.19 18.78 -7.47
N TYR A 173 -16.12 19.48 -7.85
CA TYR A 173 -15.55 20.56 -7.06
C TYR A 173 -16.04 21.91 -7.59
N PRO A 174 -16.19 22.93 -6.72
CA PRO A 174 -16.54 24.28 -7.18
C PRO A 174 -15.49 24.79 -8.18
N GLN A 175 -15.96 25.41 -9.26
CA GLN A 175 -15.07 25.94 -10.29
C GLN A 175 -14.04 26.92 -9.70
N GLY A 176 -12.77 26.72 -10.02
CA GLY A 176 -11.68 27.55 -9.51
C GLY A 176 -11.19 27.18 -8.11
N SER A 177 -11.71 26.11 -7.49
CA SER A 177 -11.14 25.57 -6.26
C SER A 177 -9.77 24.92 -6.53
N LYS A 178 -8.99 24.71 -5.46
CA LYS A 178 -7.69 24.01 -5.55
C LYS A 178 -7.86 22.56 -6.02
N GLU A 179 -8.94 21.92 -5.61
CA GLU A 179 -9.30 20.55 -5.97
C GLU A 179 -9.73 20.46 -7.43
N ASP A 180 -10.48 21.45 -7.93
CA ASP A 180 -10.82 21.59 -9.35
C ASP A 180 -9.53 21.70 -10.21
N ALA A 181 -8.61 22.59 -9.83
CA ALA A 181 -7.33 22.73 -10.50
C ALA A 181 -6.50 21.43 -10.50
N ARG A 182 -6.50 20.69 -9.38
CA ARG A 182 -5.82 19.38 -9.30
C ARG A 182 -6.49 18.35 -10.21
N THR A 183 -7.81 18.31 -10.25
CA THR A 183 -8.59 17.40 -11.10
C THR A 183 -8.29 17.67 -12.58
N LEU A 184 -8.27 18.94 -12.99
CA LEU A 184 -7.91 19.35 -14.35
C LEU A 184 -6.45 18.98 -14.71
N MET A 185 -5.51 19.19 -13.79
CA MET A 185 -4.11 18.77 -13.97
C MET A 185 -4.01 17.25 -14.17
N ASN A 186 -4.71 16.48 -13.34
CA ASN A 186 -4.71 15.02 -13.43
C ASN A 186 -5.28 14.56 -14.77
N LEU A 187 -6.42 15.10 -15.21
CA LEU A 187 -7.03 14.78 -16.50
C LEU A 187 -6.09 15.12 -17.68
N GLN A 188 -5.40 16.25 -17.62
CA GLN A 188 -4.40 16.64 -18.63
C GLN A 188 -3.23 15.65 -18.67
N ASN A 189 -2.69 15.27 -17.51
CA ASN A 189 -1.58 14.31 -17.43
C ASN A 189 -2.01 12.92 -17.92
N ASN A 190 -3.24 12.50 -17.60
CA ASN A 190 -3.79 11.25 -18.09
C ASN A 190 -3.91 11.25 -19.61
N GLU A 191 -4.34 12.37 -20.20
CA GLU A 191 -4.43 12.51 -21.66
C GLU A 191 -3.05 12.51 -22.32
N ALA A 192 -2.09 13.22 -21.74
CA ALA A 192 -0.72 13.22 -22.23
C ALA A 192 -0.09 11.82 -22.23
N GLY A 193 -0.44 10.96 -21.27
CA GLY A 193 0.03 9.58 -21.24
C GLY A 193 -0.64 8.64 -22.26
N ARG A 194 -1.77 9.06 -22.87
CA ARG A 194 -2.50 8.27 -23.88
C ARG A 194 -2.10 8.60 -25.32
N GLN A 195 -1.43 9.73 -25.55
CA GLN A 195 -0.96 10.20 -26.86
C GLN A 195 0.47 9.74 -27.14
#